data_AF-A0A163HWL6-F1
#
_entry.id   AF-A0A163HWL6-F1
#
_cell.length_a   1.000
_cell.length_b   1.000
_cell.length_c   1.000
_cell.angle_alpha   90.00
_cell.angle_beta   90.00
_cell.angle_gamma   90.00
#
_symmetry.space_group_name_H-M   'P 1'
#
loop_
_entity.id
_entity.type
_entity.pdbx_description
1 polymer ?
#
loop_
_entity_poly.entity_id
_entity_poly.type
_entity_poly.pdbx_seq_one_letter_code
_entity_poly.pdbx_strand_id
1 'polypeptide(L)'
;MHENHITSEGLIFLGAMNVTPWDLSSVGGPKDGWIVDSIALEINVTKQRDSLAVEPPRPLNRNGTVECTLNGRSGGDFTLANNLSSCYQHDARLHSSNTTNTTIISLFDNDNSAVVSHVDSTTAIFLALDTHLMTATLVQDFSDPNDTIYSVSEGNIVPTLKEFGQDGNVVLDLKWDEAERVQSYRDYKAEWAGNLSTEPDVFACQSGNGTEVYMSGNGATEHKVWTMWGGQANGTLSEVGSAGKSGVETTTVAAKKDRREDNPHTSPIVLEMTLGTRSRVLDHELCPAEHAAFKMPTP
;
A
#
# COMPACT_ATOMS: atom_id res chain seq x y z
N MET A 1 -4.94 -1.54 18.39
CA MET A 1 -4.28 -2.86 18.33
C MET A 1 -3.01 -2.62 17.53
N HIS A 2 -1.87 -2.82 18.19
CA HIS A 2 -0.49 -2.74 17.67
C HIS A 2 -0.27 -3.43 16.33
N GLU A 3 -0.32 -4.76 16.45
CA GLU A 3 0.22 -5.66 15.46
C GLU A 3 -0.60 -6.93 15.37
N ASN A 4 -0.82 -7.36 14.13
CA ASN A 4 -1.46 -8.62 13.83
C ASN A 4 -0.84 -9.25 12.58
N HIS A 5 -0.64 -10.56 12.60
CA HIS A 5 -0.18 -11.31 11.43
C HIS A 5 -0.91 -12.64 11.33
N ILE A 6 -1.54 -12.91 10.18
CA ILE A 6 -2.19 -14.19 9.89
C ILE A 6 -1.21 -15.05 9.07
N THR A 7 -0.88 -16.23 9.58
CA THR A 7 -0.04 -17.19 8.87
C THR A 7 -0.83 -17.93 7.79
N SER A 8 -0.11 -18.52 6.83
CA SER A 8 -0.70 -19.42 5.82
C SER A 8 -1.38 -20.65 6.43
N GLU A 9 -1.06 -21.00 7.67
CA GLU A 9 -1.66 -22.10 8.42
C GLU A 9 -2.94 -21.71 9.18
N GLY A 10 -3.39 -20.45 9.06
CA GLY A 10 -4.62 -19.97 9.70
C GLY A 10 -4.47 -19.67 11.20
N LEU A 11 -3.26 -19.32 11.63
CA LEU A 11 -2.98 -18.78 12.97
C LEU A 11 -2.89 -17.25 12.88
N ILE A 12 -3.38 -16.54 13.88
CA ILE A 12 -3.15 -15.10 14.04
C ILE A 12 -2.25 -14.85 15.24
N PHE A 13 -1.17 -14.11 15.02
CA PHE A 13 -0.38 -13.50 16.08
C PHE A 13 -0.97 -12.12 16.36
N LEU A 14 -1.25 -11.80 17.62
CA LEU A 14 -1.86 -10.54 18.04
C LEU A 14 -1.10 -9.91 19.19
N GLY A 15 -0.71 -8.64 19.04
CA GLY A 15 -0.33 -7.81 20.16
C GLY A 15 -1.56 -7.36 20.96
N ALA A 16 -1.62 -7.72 22.24
CA ALA A 16 -2.58 -7.22 23.22
C ALA A 16 -1.84 -6.51 24.36
N MET A 17 -2.58 -5.88 25.28
CA MET A 17 -1.99 -5.19 26.42
C MET A 17 -2.64 -5.70 27.71
N ASN A 18 -1.82 -5.96 28.73
CA ASN A 18 -2.29 -6.25 30.07
C ASN A 18 -2.13 -5.00 30.93
N VAL A 19 -3.22 -4.43 31.41
CA VAL A 19 -3.16 -3.28 32.32
C VAL A 19 -3.30 -3.79 33.75
N THR A 20 -2.18 -3.79 34.48
CA THR A 20 -2.09 -4.41 35.81
C THR A 20 -1.74 -3.36 36.86
N PRO A 21 -2.44 -3.31 38.01
CA PRO A 21 -2.02 -2.50 39.15
C PRO A 21 -0.61 -2.90 39.61
N TRP A 22 0.26 -1.93 39.87
CA TRP A 22 1.62 -2.19 40.32
C TRP A 22 2.19 -1.07 41.20
N ASP A 23 3.08 -1.44 42.12
CA ASP A 23 3.81 -0.48 42.96
C ASP A 23 5.02 0.09 42.21
N LEU A 24 4.90 1.35 41.78
CA LEU A 24 5.93 2.05 41.00
C LEU A 24 6.96 2.77 41.88
N SER A 25 6.92 2.60 43.21
CA SER A 25 7.83 3.30 44.13
C SER A 25 9.31 3.04 43.81
N SER A 26 9.63 1.86 43.28
CA SER A 26 11.00 1.45 42.89
C SER A 26 11.61 2.31 41.76
N VAL A 27 10.77 2.93 40.94
CA VAL A 27 11.17 3.83 39.85
C VAL A 27 10.78 5.28 40.13
N GLY A 28 10.46 5.61 41.40
CA GLY A 28 10.06 6.94 41.84
C GLY A 28 8.60 7.31 41.53
N GLY A 29 7.77 6.34 41.13
CA GLY A 29 6.35 6.52 40.84
C GLY A 29 5.43 6.30 42.05
N PRO A 30 4.11 6.41 41.86
CA PRO A 30 3.12 6.18 42.91
C PRO A 30 3.03 4.71 43.32
N LYS A 31 2.69 4.48 44.59
CA LYS A 31 2.51 3.13 45.17
C LYS A 31 1.33 2.36 44.57
N ASP A 32 0.30 3.09 44.13
CA ASP A 32 -0.91 2.55 43.50
C ASP A 32 -0.91 2.90 42.01
N GLY A 33 0.17 2.54 41.33
CA GLY A 33 0.36 2.78 39.90
C GLY A 33 -0.26 1.70 39.02
N TRP A 34 -0.12 1.88 37.71
CA TRP A 34 -0.53 0.92 36.70
C TRP A 34 0.61 0.70 35.72
N ILE A 35 0.86 -0.56 35.37
CA ILE A 35 1.75 -0.94 34.27
C ILE A 35 0.88 -1.42 33.12
N VAL A 36 1.26 -0.97 31.92
CA VAL A 36 0.76 -1.53 30.66
C VAL A 36 1.83 -2.47 30.15
N ASP A 37 1.59 -3.78 30.28
CA ASP A 37 2.46 -4.81 29.72
C ASP A 37 1.96 -5.21 28.33
N SER A 38 2.86 -5.65 27.45
CA SER A 38 2.48 -6.17 26.14
C SER A 38 2.24 -7.68 26.22
N ILE A 39 1.18 -8.17 25.57
CA ILE A 39 0.78 -9.58 25.41
C ILE A 39 0.83 -9.95 23.90
N ALA A 40 1.15 -11.20 23.53
CA ALA A 40 1.27 -11.78 22.19
C ALA A 40 0.46 -13.05 22.24
N LEU A 41 -0.69 -13.00 21.60
CA LEU A 41 -1.56 -14.13 21.52
C LEU A 41 -1.26 -14.85 20.21
N GLU A 42 -1.11 -16.16 20.27
CA GLU A 42 -1.21 -17.02 19.10
C GLU A 42 -2.58 -17.68 19.15
N ILE A 43 -3.45 -17.32 18.20
CA ILE A 43 -4.83 -17.79 18.16
C ILE A 43 -5.06 -18.53 16.85
N ASN A 44 -5.60 -19.73 16.91
CA ASN A 44 -6.06 -20.41 15.70
C ASN A 44 -7.40 -19.81 15.26
N VAL A 45 -7.44 -19.14 14.10
CA VAL A 45 -8.67 -18.50 13.59
C VAL A 45 -9.53 -19.44 12.75
N THR A 46 -9.02 -20.63 12.43
CA THR A 46 -9.74 -21.66 11.66
C THR A 46 -10.43 -22.70 12.54
N LYS A 47 -9.97 -22.88 13.78
CA LYS A 47 -10.59 -23.77 14.77
C LYS A 47 -11.33 -22.93 15.80
N GLN A 48 -12.64 -23.15 15.93
CA GLN A 48 -13.53 -22.33 16.75
C GLN A 48 -13.28 -22.39 18.27
N ARG A 49 -12.21 -23.05 18.76
CA ARG A 49 -11.78 -23.05 20.16
C ARG A 49 -10.28 -23.36 20.28
N ASP A 50 -9.64 -22.57 21.15
CA ASP A 50 -8.33 -22.73 21.82
C ASP A 50 -7.37 -21.57 21.51
N SER A 51 -7.53 -20.49 22.27
CA SER A 51 -6.63 -19.33 22.32
C SER A 51 -5.62 -19.50 23.45
N LEU A 52 -4.31 -19.55 23.12
CA LEU A 52 -3.22 -19.48 24.10
C LEU A 52 -2.76 -18.02 24.22
N ALA A 53 -2.65 -17.52 25.46
CA ALA A 53 -2.10 -16.21 25.75
C ALA A 53 -0.64 -16.33 26.19
N VAL A 54 0.26 -15.56 25.57
CA VAL A 54 1.70 -15.52 25.91
C VAL A 54 2.16 -14.05 25.98
N GLU A 55 3.16 -13.70 26.78
CA GLU A 55 3.63 -12.31 27.01
C GLU A 55 4.91 -11.97 26.15
N PRO A 56 4.91 -10.98 25.23
CA PRO A 56 5.95 -10.44 24.32
C PRO A 56 6.39 -9.00 24.72
N PRO A 57 7.38 -8.35 24.05
CA PRO A 57 7.98 -8.61 22.73
C PRO A 57 9.34 -9.27 22.83
N ARG A 58 9.36 -10.60 22.75
CA ARG A 58 10.58 -11.40 22.81
C ARG A 58 10.44 -12.61 21.87
N PRO A 59 11.49 -13.03 21.14
CA PRO A 59 11.59 -14.36 20.56
C PRO A 59 11.25 -15.40 21.63
N LEU A 60 10.26 -16.25 21.38
CA LEU A 60 9.78 -17.22 22.35
C LEU A 60 10.10 -18.63 21.87
N ASN A 61 10.72 -19.41 22.76
CA ASN A 61 10.77 -20.86 22.66
C ASN A 61 9.34 -21.42 22.66
N ARG A 62 9.16 -22.64 22.11
CA ARG A 62 7.86 -23.35 22.14
C ARG A 62 7.24 -23.54 23.53
N ASN A 63 8.05 -23.40 24.59
CA ASN A 63 7.62 -23.48 25.99
C ASN A 63 7.21 -22.11 26.59
N GLY A 64 7.15 -21.05 25.78
CA GLY A 64 6.79 -19.69 26.22
C GLY A 64 7.91 -18.94 26.95
N THR A 65 9.13 -19.47 26.95
CA THR A 65 10.29 -18.75 27.50
C THR A 65 10.95 -17.89 26.45
N VAL A 66 11.48 -16.74 26.87
CA VAL A 66 12.30 -15.85 26.05
C VAL A 66 13.55 -16.58 25.59
N GLU A 67 13.80 -16.63 24.28
CA GLU A 67 15.00 -17.21 23.69
C GLU A 67 16.18 -16.22 23.71
N CYS A 68 15.92 -14.96 23.34
CA CYS A 68 16.89 -13.87 23.40
C CYS A 68 16.17 -12.51 23.40
N THR A 69 16.87 -11.45 23.77
CA THR A 69 16.37 -10.07 23.79
C THR A 69 17.31 -9.17 23.01
N LEU A 70 16.79 -8.49 21.98
CA LEU A 70 17.50 -7.43 21.28
C LEU A 70 17.04 -6.08 21.82
N ASN A 71 17.98 -5.26 22.28
CA ASN A 71 17.75 -3.85 22.55
C ASN A 71 18.54 -3.03 21.52
N GLY A 72 17.89 -2.14 20.79
CA GLY A 72 18.52 -1.37 19.71
C GLY A 72 19.60 -0.38 20.18
N ARG A 73 19.72 -0.08 21.48
CA ARG A 73 20.77 0.81 22.02
C ARG A 73 21.80 0.08 22.86
N SER A 74 21.37 -0.81 23.76
CA SER A 74 22.28 -1.55 24.64
C SER A 74 22.70 -2.91 24.10
N GLY A 75 22.09 -3.39 23.02
CA GLY A 75 22.29 -4.72 22.46
C GLY A 75 21.42 -5.80 23.08
N GLY A 76 21.13 -5.70 24.38
CA GLY A 76 20.49 -6.77 25.12
C GLY A 76 21.44 -7.98 25.19
N ASP A 77 21.02 -9.10 24.63
CA ASP A 77 21.86 -10.30 24.52
C ASP A 77 22.82 -10.26 23.31
N PHE A 78 22.64 -9.30 22.40
CA PHE A 78 23.40 -9.19 21.15
C PHE A 78 24.48 -8.12 21.22
N THR A 79 25.61 -8.37 20.56
CA THR A 79 26.57 -7.32 20.20
C THR A 79 26.05 -6.55 18.98
N LEU A 80 25.93 -5.23 19.09
CA LEU A 80 25.52 -4.36 17.99
C LEU A 80 26.71 -4.05 17.06
N ALA A 81 26.52 -4.23 15.76
CA ALA A 81 27.54 -4.01 14.72
C ALA A 81 27.05 -3.03 13.65
N ASN A 82 27.99 -2.48 12.88
CA ASN A 82 27.75 -1.49 11.81
C ASN A 82 26.96 -0.26 12.27
N ASN A 83 27.26 0.24 13.46
CA ASN A 83 26.59 1.40 14.07
C ASN A 83 25.06 1.22 14.21
N LEU A 84 24.57 -0.01 14.31
CA LEU A 84 23.18 -0.29 14.62
C LEU A 84 22.80 0.44 15.91
N SER A 85 21.86 1.38 15.79
CA SER A 85 21.20 2.07 16.90
C SER A 85 19.75 2.27 16.49
N SER A 86 18.82 1.85 17.34
CA SER A 86 17.39 2.04 17.08
C SER A 86 16.62 2.16 18.38
N CYS A 87 15.50 2.88 18.39
CA CYS A 87 14.57 2.84 19.51
C CYS A 87 13.15 3.25 19.12
N TYR A 88 12.19 2.88 19.98
CA TYR A 88 10.76 3.07 19.72
C TYR A 88 10.31 2.48 18.38
N GLN A 89 10.96 1.39 17.97
CA GLN A 89 10.75 0.74 16.69
C GLN A 89 9.40 0.01 16.61
N HIS A 90 8.84 -0.02 15.40
CA HIS A 90 7.58 -0.69 15.08
C HIS A 90 7.72 -1.59 13.86
N ASP A 91 6.66 -2.35 13.59
CA ASP A 91 6.48 -3.08 12.34
C ASP A 91 7.63 -4.06 12.01
N ALA A 92 8.06 -4.82 13.01
CA ALA A 92 9.09 -5.83 12.82
C ALA A 92 8.61 -6.93 11.87
N ARG A 93 9.33 -7.12 10.76
CA ARG A 93 9.04 -8.17 9.76
C ARG A 93 10.24 -9.06 9.55
N LEU A 94 10.00 -10.37 9.53
CA LEU A 94 11.00 -11.37 9.20
C LEU A 94 11.09 -11.52 7.68
N HIS A 95 12.30 -11.61 7.16
CA HIS A 95 12.59 -11.84 5.76
C HIS A 95 13.36 -13.14 5.60
N SER A 96 13.13 -13.82 4.48
CA SER A 96 13.88 -15.03 4.13
C SER A 96 15.37 -14.71 3.99
N SER A 97 16.21 -15.49 4.64
CA SER A 97 17.66 -15.39 4.55
C SER A 97 18.23 -16.59 3.81
N ASN A 98 19.24 -16.36 2.98
CA ASN A 98 19.93 -17.42 2.24
C ASN A 98 21.02 -18.10 3.08
N THR A 99 21.30 -17.61 4.28
CA THR A 99 22.28 -18.17 5.22
C THR A 99 21.56 -18.88 6.36
N THR A 100 21.96 -20.11 6.67
CA THR A 100 21.25 -20.98 7.63
C THR A 100 21.18 -20.45 9.06
N ASN A 101 22.04 -19.49 9.42
CA ASN A 101 22.24 -19.06 10.81
C ASN A 101 21.89 -17.59 11.04
N THR A 102 21.37 -16.90 10.02
CA THR A 102 21.14 -15.46 10.08
C THR A 102 19.73 -15.16 9.66
N THR A 103 18.98 -14.44 10.49
CA THR A 103 17.62 -13.98 10.19
C THR A 103 17.67 -12.51 9.82
N ILE A 104 17.08 -12.15 8.68
CA ILE A 104 16.94 -10.73 8.30
C ILE A 104 15.62 -10.20 8.87
N ILE A 105 15.70 -9.05 9.54
CA ILE A 105 14.54 -8.37 10.10
C ILE A 105 14.51 -6.94 9.55
N SER A 106 13.34 -6.48 9.12
CA SER A 106 13.12 -5.05 8.89
C SER A 106 12.36 -4.43 10.04
N LEU A 107 12.67 -3.17 10.37
CA LEU A 107 12.01 -2.37 11.39
C LEU A 107 11.70 -0.97 10.83
N PHE A 108 10.62 -0.37 11.32
CA PHE A 108 10.41 1.08 11.23
C PHE A 108 10.99 1.70 12.49
N ASP A 109 12.11 2.42 12.37
CA ASP A 109 12.85 3.02 13.49
C ASP A 109 12.45 4.48 13.66
N ASN A 110 11.50 4.72 14.56
CA ASN A 110 11.01 6.06 14.87
C ASN A 110 12.14 6.95 15.43
N ASP A 111 12.96 6.40 16.32
CA ASP A 111 14.01 7.05 17.12
C ASP A 111 13.57 8.33 17.85
N ASN A 112 12.25 8.48 18.05
CA ASN A 112 11.64 9.61 18.74
C ASN A 112 10.48 9.14 19.63
N SER A 113 10.11 9.97 20.59
CA SER A 113 9.00 9.76 21.53
C SER A 113 8.23 11.07 21.77
N ALA A 114 7.13 10.99 22.52
CA ALA A 114 6.37 12.18 22.92
C ALA A 114 7.18 13.19 23.77
N VAL A 115 8.26 12.75 24.42
CA VAL A 115 9.11 13.59 25.30
C VAL A 115 10.37 14.06 24.58
N VAL A 116 10.92 13.23 23.69
CA VAL A 116 12.12 13.52 22.89
C VAL A 116 11.74 13.33 21.43
N SER A 117 11.40 14.43 20.75
CA SER A 117 10.91 14.44 19.37
C SER A 117 11.73 15.38 18.50
N HIS A 118 11.76 15.10 17.19
CA HIS A 118 12.50 15.84 16.17
C HIS A 118 14.01 15.93 16.45
N VAL A 119 14.59 14.89 17.04
CA VAL A 119 16.04 14.81 17.31
C VAL A 119 16.74 13.98 16.26
N ASP A 120 16.29 12.74 16.08
CA ASP A 120 16.87 11.78 15.15
C ASP A 120 15.89 11.51 14.00
N SER A 121 16.38 11.30 12.78
CA SER A 121 15.50 11.01 11.65
C SER A 121 14.91 9.62 11.76
N THR A 122 13.62 9.48 11.48
CA THR A 122 12.98 8.17 11.33
C THR A 122 13.50 7.46 10.09
N THR A 123 13.88 6.20 10.25
CA THR A 123 14.43 5.37 9.16
C THR A 123 13.71 4.03 9.05
N ALA A 124 13.69 3.44 7.86
CA ALA A 124 13.39 2.02 7.73
C ALA A 124 14.71 1.26 7.69
N ILE A 125 14.90 0.30 8.59
CA ILE A 125 16.17 -0.42 8.71
C ILE A 125 16.00 -1.90 8.45
N PHE A 126 17.02 -2.51 7.85
CA PHE A 126 17.22 -3.94 7.77
C PHE A 126 18.41 -4.31 8.64
N LEU A 127 18.21 -5.32 9.50
CA LEU A 127 19.26 -5.88 10.33
C LEU A 127 19.36 -7.39 10.15
N ALA A 128 20.57 -7.89 10.32
CA ALA A 128 20.89 -9.31 10.33
C ALA A 128 21.13 -9.77 11.76
N LEU A 129 20.34 -10.73 12.23
CA LEU A 129 20.51 -11.39 13.53
C LEU A 129 21.19 -12.74 13.35
N ASP A 130 22.37 -12.89 13.94
CA ASP A 130 23.04 -14.17 14.11
C ASP A 130 22.89 -14.62 15.56
N THR A 131 22.09 -15.66 15.79
CA THR A 131 21.81 -16.21 17.14
C THR A 131 22.88 -17.21 17.61
N HIS A 132 23.82 -17.61 16.77
CA HIS A 132 24.96 -18.42 17.18
C HIS A 132 26.10 -17.54 17.73
N LEU A 133 26.37 -16.43 17.04
CA LEU A 133 27.37 -15.45 17.44
C LEU A 133 26.80 -14.36 18.36
N MET A 134 25.49 -14.34 18.56
CA MET A 134 24.77 -13.29 19.30
C MET A 134 25.17 -11.90 18.81
N THR A 135 25.11 -11.69 17.50
CA THR A 135 25.45 -10.42 16.86
C THR A 135 24.26 -9.90 16.06
N ALA A 136 23.94 -8.62 16.24
CA ALA A 136 22.95 -7.90 15.46
C ALA A 136 23.66 -6.84 14.62
N THR A 137 23.55 -6.94 13.30
CA THR A 137 24.30 -6.09 12.36
C THR A 137 23.32 -5.26 11.53
N LEU A 138 23.50 -3.94 11.50
CA LEU A 138 22.81 -3.10 10.52
C LEU A 138 23.28 -3.47 9.12
N VAL A 139 22.32 -3.84 8.26
CA VAL A 139 22.56 -4.20 6.86
C VAL A 139 22.33 -2.99 5.96
N GLN A 140 21.20 -2.30 6.18
CA GLN A 140 20.80 -1.15 5.37
C GLN A 140 19.83 -0.29 6.16
N ASP A 141 19.94 1.02 6.02
CA ASP A 141 18.98 2.01 6.44
C ASP A 141 18.45 2.77 5.23
N PHE A 142 17.18 3.14 5.27
CA PHE A 142 16.49 3.89 4.24
C PHE A 142 15.95 5.19 4.84
N SER A 143 16.38 6.31 4.27
CA SER A 143 15.97 7.65 4.64
C SER A 143 15.93 8.54 3.40
N ASP A 144 15.11 9.60 3.46
CA ASP A 144 15.05 10.64 2.43
C ASP A 144 15.66 11.93 3.00
N PRO A 145 16.90 12.29 2.61
CA PRO A 145 17.55 13.50 3.12
C PRO A 145 16.90 14.80 2.61
N ASN A 146 16.10 14.73 1.54
CA ASN A 146 15.39 15.89 1.01
C ASN A 146 14.01 16.09 1.65
N ASP A 147 13.49 15.06 2.29
CA ASP A 147 12.17 15.04 2.92
C ASP A 147 12.17 14.14 4.16
N THR A 148 12.93 14.59 5.16
CA THR A 148 13.21 13.81 6.36
C THR A 148 11.98 13.70 7.25
N ILE A 149 11.73 12.49 7.73
CA ILE A 149 10.58 12.14 8.58
C ILE A 149 11.03 12.09 10.03
N TYR A 150 10.18 12.57 10.94
CA TYR A 150 10.37 12.49 12.38
C TYR A 150 9.06 11.99 13.00
N SER A 151 8.91 10.67 13.09
CA SER A 151 7.73 10.02 13.65
C SER A 151 7.95 9.74 15.13
N VAL A 152 7.01 10.14 15.99
CA VAL A 152 7.03 9.81 17.43
C VAL A 152 6.67 8.34 17.67
N SER A 153 7.02 7.81 18.84
CA SER A 153 6.95 6.39 19.25
C SER A 153 5.61 5.64 19.12
N GLU A 154 4.56 6.21 18.55
CA GLU A 154 3.19 5.65 18.52
C GLU A 154 2.87 4.89 17.22
N GLY A 155 3.78 4.05 16.72
CA GLY A 155 3.57 3.25 15.50
C GLY A 155 4.21 3.88 14.27
N ASN A 156 3.80 3.41 13.09
CA ASN A 156 4.26 3.94 11.80
C ASN A 156 3.45 5.19 11.40
N ILE A 157 3.18 6.08 12.36
CA ILE A 157 2.29 7.23 12.14
C ILE A 157 3.05 8.29 11.36
N VAL A 158 2.77 8.36 10.06
CA VAL A 158 3.37 9.34 9.14
C VAL A 158 2.35 9.79 8.08
N PRO A 159 2.46 11.02 7.55
CA PRO A 159 1.59 11.53 6.49
C PRO A 159 2.16 11.25 5.09
N THR A 160 2.97 10.19 4.95
CA THR A 160 3.55 9.81 3.66
C THR A 160 3.78 8.30 3.56
N LEU A 161 3.69 7.77 2.34
CA LEU A 161 4.18 6.46 1.95
C LEU A 161 5.36 6.66 1.00
N LYS A 162 6.53 6.17 1.41
CA LYS A 162 7.74 6.15 0.57
C LYS A 162 8.14 4.72 0.22
N GLU A 163 8.54 4.52 -1.04
CA GLU A 163 9.16 3.28 -1.51
C GLU A 163 10.61 3.58 -1.91
N PHE A 164 11.51 2.73 -1.44
CA PHE A 164 12.93 2.85 -1.75
C PHE A 164 13.36 1.71 -2.69
N GLY A 165 14.18 2.06 -3.67
CA GLY A 165 14.94 1.09 -4.46
C GLY A 165 16.03 0.44 -3.60
N GLN A 166 16.60 -0.67 -4.09
CA GLN A 166 17.65 -1.40 -3.38
C GLN A 166 18.91 -0.54 -3.11
N ASP A 167 19.13 0.48 -3.93
CA ASP A 167 20.22 1.45 -3.81
C ASP A 167 19.95 2.57 -2.81
N GLY A 168 18.77 2.59 -2.18
CA GLY A 168 18.35 3.62 -1.23
C GLY A 168 17.67 4.83 -1.85
N ASN A 169 17.47 4.86 -3.18
CA ASN A 169 16.79 5.98 -3.83
C ASN A 169 15.26 5.87 -3.68
N VAL A 170 14.59 7.00 -3.47
CA VAL A 170 13.12 7.06 -3.47
C VAL A 170 12.59 6.81 -4.87
N VAL A 171 11.76 5.77 -5.03
CA VAL A 171 11.11 5.39 -6.30
C VAL A 171 9.61 5.68 -6.32
N LEU A 172 9.01 5.90 -5.15
CA LEU A 172 7.64 6.37 -4.97
C LEU A 172 7.57 7.27 -3.74
N ASP A 173 6.88 8.40 -3.87
CA ASP A 173 6.55 9.29 -2.76
C ASP A 173 5.08 9.69 -2.88
N LEU A 174 4.26 9.23 -1.95
CA LEU A 174 2.86 9.60 -1.82
C LEU A 174 2.69 10.38 -0.51
N LYS A 175 1.99 11.51 -0.58
CA LYS A 175 1.71 12.36 0.58
C LYS A 175 0.23 12.68 0.66
N TRP A 176 -0.31 12.69 1.88
CA TRP A 176 -1.64 13.23 2.10
C TRP A 176 -1.56 14.76 2.11
N ASP A 177 -2.46 15.40 1.36
CA ASP A 177 -2.46 16.85 1.10
C ASP A 177 -2.53 17.68 2.41
N GLU A 178 -3.29 17.20 3.40
CA GLU A 178 -3.37 17.79 4.74
C GLU A 178 -2.44 17.07 5.73
N ALA A 179 -1.13 16.97 5.44
CA ALA A 179 -0.15 16.23 6.24
C ALA A 179 -0.09 16.62 7.73
N GLU A 180 -0.48 17.84 8.09
CA GLU A 180 -0.56 18.31 9.48
C GLU A 180 -1.81 17.81 10.23
N ARG A 181 -2.81 17.29 9.50
CA ARG A 181 -4.11 16.85 10.05
C ARG A 181 -4.42 15.39 9.79
N VAL A 182 -3.87 14.85 8.71
CA VAL A 182 -4.08 13.47 8.28
C VAL A 182 -2.78 12.72 8.49
N GLN A 183 -2.87 11.66 9.27
CA GLN A 183 -1.80 10.72 9.49
C GLN A 183 -2.30 9.34 9.06
N SER A 184 -1.44 8.57 8.41
CA SER A 184 -1.69 7.15 8.23
C SER A 184 -1.02 6.39 9.35
N TYR A 185 -1.73 5.42 9.93
CA TYR A 185 -1.15 4.51 10.91
C TYR A 185 -0.30 3.43 10.22
N ARG A 186 -0.73 2.97 9.04
CA ARG A 186 -0.02 2.00 8.20
C ARG A 186 -0.65 1.94 6.82
N ASP A 187 0.20 1.80 5.81
CA ASP A 187 -0.21 1.63 4.42
C ASP A 187 0.31 0.32 3.85
N TYR A 188 -0.43 -0.23 2.90
CA TYR A 188 -0.08 -1.49 2.25
C TYR A 188 -0.13 -1.31 0.73
N LYS A 189 0.92 -1.79 0.07
CA LYS A 189 0.97 -1.94 -1.38
C LYS A 189 0.80 -3.42 -1.71
N ALA A 190 -0.13 -3.74 -2.59
CA ALA A 190 -0.36 -5.09 -3.06
C ALA A 190 -0.55 -5.10 -4.57
N GLU A 191 -0.11 -6.19 -5.21
CA GLU A 191 -0.55 -6.48 -6.56
C GLU A 191 -2.05 -6.78 -6.54
N TRP A 192 -2.79 -6.19 -7.48
CA TRP A 192 -4.20 -6.45 -7.62
C TRP A 192 -4.58 -6.62 -9.09
N ALA A 193 -5.26 -7.74 -9.36
CA ALA A 193 -5.93 -7.98 -10.62
C ALA A 193 -7.38 -7.58 -10.45
N GLY A 194 -7.78 -6.54 -11.16
CA GLY A 194 -9.13 -6.03 -11.14
C GLY A 194 -9.81 -6.23 -12.49
N ASN A 195 -11.11 -6.51 -12.43
CA ASN A 195 -11.99 -6.51 -13.59
C ASN A 195 -13.05 -5.42 -13.42
N LEU A 196 -13.59 -4.93 -14.53
CA LEU A 196 -14.66 -3.95 -14.53
C LEU A 196 -15.95 -4.54 -13.94
N SER A 197 -16.38 -3.96 -12.82
CA SER A 197 -17.69 -4.23 -12.23
C SER A 197 -18.81 -3.48 -12.96
N THR A 198 -18.52 -2.36 -13.61
CA THR A 198 -19.46 -1.51 -14.35
C THR A 198 -19.08 -1.37 -15.82
N GLU A 199 -20.04 -0.95 -16.65
CA GLU A 199 -19.72 -0.51 -18.01
C GLU A 199 -18.82 0.73 -17.96
N PRO A 200 -17.90 0.90 -18.93
CA PRO A 200 -17.07 2.09 -19.02
C PRO A 200 -17.91 3.33 -19.37
N ASP A 201 -17.45 4.51 -18.96
CA ASP A 201 -18.01 5.78 -19.44
C ASP A 201 -17.40 6.15 -20.78
N VAL A 202 -18.25 6.47 -21.75
CA VAL A 202 -17.83 6.75 -23.12
C VAL A 202 -18.59 7.95 -23.67
N PHE A 203 -17.86 8.86 -24.30
CA PHE A 203 -18.41 9.98 -25.07
C PHE A 203 -17.77 10.02 -26.45
N ALA A 204 -18.54 10.40 -27.47
CA ALA A 204 -18.09 10.50 -28.85
C ALA A 204 -18.51 11.85 -29.42
N CYS A 205 -17.59 12.61 -30.00
CA CYS A 205 -17.85 13.94 -30.52
C CYS A 205 -17.35 14.07 -31.97
N GLN A 206 -18.13 14.75 -32.82
CA GLN A 206 -17.75 14.95 -34.21
C GLN A 206 -16.49 15.81 -34.30
N SER A 207 -15.51 15.37 -35.07
CA SER A 207 -14.29 16.11 -35.36
C SER A 207 -14.08 16.17 -36.88
N GLY A 208 -13.37 17.19 -37.37
CA GLY A 208 -13.09 17.34 -38.81
C GLY A 208 -12.47 16.07 -39.41
N ASN A 209 -11.61 15.41 -38.63
CA ASN A 209 -10.85 14.22 -39.03
C ASN A 209 -11.51 12.88 -38.65
N GLY A 210 -12.69 12.85 -38.01
CA GLY A 210 -13.28 11.61 -37.52
C GLY A 210 -14.29 11.81 -36.42
N THR A 211 -14.35 10.83 -35.51
CA THR A 211 -15.09 10.96 -34.25
C THR A 211 -14.06 10.94 -33.13
N GLU A 212 -13.94 12.04 -32.38
CA GLU A 212 -13.15 12.06 -31.17
C GLU A 212 -13.89 11.29 -30.07
N VAL A 213 -13.20 10.38 -29.40
CA VAL A 213 -13.79 9.47 -28.42
C VAL A 213 -13.04 9.62 -27.11
N TYR A 214 -13.81 9.77 -26.03
CA TYR A 214 -13.34 9.82 -24.65
C TYR A 214 -13.84 8.58 -23.94
N MET A 215 -12.94 7.83 -23.32
CA MET A 215 -13.25 6.59 -22.61
C MET A 215 -12.67 6.66 -21.20
N SER A 216 -13.50 6.35 -20.21
CA SER A 216 -13.12 6.30 -18.80
C SER A 216 -13.54 4.97 -18.17
N GLY A 217 -12.64 4.37 -17.41
CA GLY A 217 -12.90 3.08 -16.78
C GLY A 217 -11.90 2.76 -15.68
N ASN A 218 -12.39 2.65 -14.45
CA ASN A 218 -11.61 2.26 -13.28
C ASN A 218 -11.83 0.78 -12.93
N GLY A 219 -10.87 0.15 -12.27
CA GLY A 219 -11.03 -1.23 -11.79
C GLY A 219 -10.45 -2.30 -12.71
N ALA A 220 -10.34 -2.08 -14.02
CA ALA A 220 -9.69 -3.01 -14.94
C ALA A 220 -8.17 -2.79 -15.01
N THR A 221 -7.38 -3.63 -14.34
CA THR A 221 -5.91 -3.50 -14.31
C THR A 221 -5.20 -4.26 -15.42
N GLU A 222 -5.79 -5.34 -15.92
CA GLU A 222 -5.16 -6.17 -16.96
C GLU A 222 -5.48 -5.71 -18.39
N HIS A 223 -6.48 -4.84 -18.55
CA HIS A 223 -6.87 -4.34 -19.86
C HIS A 223 -6.01 -3.15 -20.30
N LYS A 224 -5.36 -3.31 -21.46
CA LYS A 224 -4.39 -2.35 -22.00
C LYS A 224 -4.89 -1.57 -23.20
N VAL A 225 -5.98 -1.99 -23.83
CA VAL A 225 -6.47 -1.43 -25.10
C VAL A 225 -7.98 -1.27 -25.05
N TRP A 226 -8.43 -0.14 -25.57
CA TRP A 226 -9.81 0.12 -25.97
C TRP A 226 -9.98 -0.24 -27.44
N THR A 227 -11.04 -0.98 -27.76
CA THR A 227 -11.42 -1.26 -29.15
C THR A 227 -12.72 -0.55 -29.47
N MET A 228 -12.74 0.15 -30.60
CA MET A 228 -13.86 0.96 -31.04
C MET A 228 -14.49 0.31 -32.25
N TRP A 229 -15.79 0.06 -32.19
CA TRP A 229 -16.56 -0.58 -33.23
C TRP A 229 -17.62 0.38 -33.74
N GLY A 230 -17.77 0.50 -35.06
CA GLY A 230 -18.72 1.42 -35.69
C GLY A 230 -19.51 0.77 -36.83
N GLY A 231 -20.79 1.12 -36.92
CA GLY A 231 -21.69 0.65 -37.98
C GLY A 231 -23.03 1.37 -37.96
N GLN A 232 -23.92 0.99 -38.90
CA GLN A 232 -25.26 1.58 -39.02
C GLN A 232 -26.30 0.91 -38.12
N ALA A 233 -26.00 -0.30 -37.64
CA ALA A 233 -26.87 -1.07 -36.75
C ALA A 233 -26.04 -2.06 -35.94
N ASN A 234 -26.55 -2.42 -34.76
CA ASN A 234 -26.01 -3.50 -33.94
C ASN A 234 -25.98 -4.81 -34.76
N GLY A 235 -24.86 -5.54 -34.73
CA GLY A 235 -24.61 -6.73 -35.57
C GLY A 235 -23.94 -6.48 -36.93
N THR A 236 -23.75 -5.22 -37.34
CA THR A 236 -23.00 -4.83 -38.57
C THR A 236 -21.74 -4.01 -38.28
N LEU A 237 -21.35 -4.00 -37.00
CA LEU A 237 -20.20 -3.24 -36.52
C LEU A 237 -18.90 -3.82 -37.11
N SER A 238 -17.96 -2.93 -37.44
CA SER A 238 -16.55 -3.33 -37.61
C SER A 238 -15.67 -2.43 -36.79
N GLU A 239 -14.45 -2.86 -36.52
CA GLU A 239 -13.46 -2.02 -35.88
C GLU A 239 -13.25 -0.75 -36.70
N VAL A 240 -13.30 0.39 -36.02
CA VAL A 240 -13.05 1.74 -36.58
C VAL A 240 -11.85 2.41 -35.91
N GLY A 241 -11.26 1.75 -34.92
CA GLY A 241 -9.95 2.08 -34.36
C GLY A 241 -9.74 1.44 -32.98
N SER A 242 -8.57 1.73 -32.41
CA SER A 242 -8.18 1.29 -31.09
C SER A 242 -7.32 2.34 -30.39
N ALA A 243 -7.21 2.26 -29.07
CA ALA A 243 -6.31 3.11 -28.29
C ALA A 243 -5.74 2.38 -27.09
N GLY A 244 -4.44 2.53 -26.86
CA GLY A 244 -3.81 2.07 -25.62
C GLY A 244 -4.35 2.86 -24.43
N LYS A 245 -4.70 2.17 -23.34
CA LYS A 245 -5.16 2.80 -22.10
C LYS A 245 -4.00 3.60 -21.49
N SER A 246 -4.20 4.91 -21.33
CA SER A 246 -3.18 5.84 -20.80
C SER A 246 -3.36 6.23 -19.33
N GLY A 247 -4.43 5.76 -18.68
CA GLY A 247 -4.78 6.10 -17.30
C GLY A 247 -6.23 5.76 -16.99
N VAL A 248 -6.85 6.54 -16.11
CA VAL A 248 -8.31 6.47 -15.85
C VAL A 248 -9.07 6.85 -17.11
N GLU A 249 -8.63 7.91 -17.80
CA GLU A 249 -9.20 8.39 -19.05
C GLU A 249 -8.25 8.15 -20.23
N THR A 250 -8.83 7.91 -21.39
CA THR A 250 -8.14 7.75 -22.68
C THR A 250 -8.94 8.48 -23.75
N THR A 251 -8.25 9.23 -24.61
CA THR A 251 -8.87 9.93 -25.74
C THR A 251 -8.20 9.49 -27.03
N THR A 252 -8.99 9.33 -28.09
CA THR A 252 -8.49 9.00 -29.43
C THR A 252 -9.46 9.47 -30.51
N VAL A 253 -9.05 9.38 -31.78
CA VAL A 253 -9.93 9.63 -32.92
C VAL A 253 -10.24 8.31 -33.62
N ALA A 254 -11.51 7.93 -33.63
CA ALA A 254 -12.01 6.84 -34.44
C ALA A 254 -12.14 7.28 -35.91
N ALA A 255 -11.73 6.42 -36.84
CA ALA A 255 -11.81 6.70 -38.26
C ALA A 255 -13.26 6.78 -38.74
N LYS A 256 -13.52 7.61 -39.75
CA LYS A 256 -14.81 7.60 -40.46
C LYS A 256 -14.90 6.29 -41.24
N LYS A 257 -15.85 5.43 -40.90
CA LYS A 257 -16.27 4.37 -41.80
C LYS A 257 -17.20 5.01 -42.84
N ASP A 258 -16.93 4.78 -44.13
CA ASP A 258 -17.62 5.43 -45.25
C ASP A 258 -19.12 5.61 -44.98
N ARG A 259 -19.56 6.86 -44.87
CA ARG A 259 -20.98 7.18 -45.07
C ARG A 259 -21.23 6.81 -46.52
N ARG A 260 -22.06 5.80 -46.81
CA ARG A 260 -22.64 5.73 -48.16
C ARG A 260 -23.22 7.11 -48.45
N GLU A 261 -22.78 7.72 -49.54
CA GLU A 261 -23.08 9.11 -49.93
C GLU A 261 -24.58 9.37 -50.10
N ASP A 262 -25.40 8.33 -50.06
CA ASP A 262 -26.81 8.36 -50.45
C ASP A 262 -27.74 9.00 -49.41
N ASN A 263 -27.32 9.25 -48.16
CA ASN A 263 -28.11 10.05 -47.21
C ASN A 263 -27.31 10.59 -46.01
N PRO A 264 -26.84 11.85 -46.02
CA PRO A 264 -26.03 12.43 -44.94
C PRO A 264 -26.79 12.71 -43.63
N HIS A 265 -28.10 12.45 -43.54
CA HIS A 265 -28.95 12.93 -42.46
C HIS A 265 -29.65 11.88 -41.55
N THR A 266 -29.54 10.56 -41.75
CA THR A 266 -30.48 9.64 -41.04
C THR A 266 -29.97 8.31 -40.49
N SER A 267 -28.66 8.01 -40.44
CA SER A 267 -28.23 6.75 -39.81
C SER A 267 -27.51 7.00 -38.48
N PRO A 268 -28.02 6.51 -37.33
CA PRO A 268 -27.24 6.47 -36.10
C PRO A 268 -25.96 5.67 -36.36
N ILE A 269 -24.81 6.25 -36.02
CA ILE A 269 -23.58 5.47 -35.90
C ILE A 269 -23.69 4.80 -34.54
N VAL A 270 -23.95 3.49 -34.55
CA VAL A 270 -23.84 2.68 -33.34
C VAL A 270 -22.35 2.51 -33.08
N LEU A 271 -21.87 3.11 -31.99
CA LEU A 271 -20.51 2.90 -31.50
C LEU A 271 -20.55 1.94 -30.32
N GLU A 272 -19.87 0.81 -30.45
CA GLU A 272 -19.60 -0.07 -29.31
C GLU A 272 -18.13 0.09 -28.92
N MET A 273 -17.89 0.37 -27.64
CA MET A 273 -16.55 0.43 -27.09
C MET A 273 -16.33 -0.74 -26.17
N THR A 274 -15.25 -1.48 -26.35
CA THR A 274 -14.93 -2.63 -25.51
C THR A 274 -13.70 -2.35 -24.66
N LEU A 275 -13.81 -2.59 -23.35
CA LEU A 275 -12.68 -2.74 -22.45
C LEU A 275 -12.76 -4.14 -21.82
N GLY A 276 -11.99 -5.07 -22.37
CA GLY A 276 -12.06 -6.46 -21.94
C GLY A 276 -13.33 -7.16 -22.35
N THR A 277 -14.08 -7.66 -21.36
CA THR A 277 -15.38 -8.33 -21.57
C THR A 277 -16.58 -7.39 -21.39
N ARG A 278 -16.33 -6.10 -21.13
CA ARG A 278 -17.39 -5.09 -20.94
C ARG A 278 -17.42 -4.16 -22.14
N SER A 279 -18.62 -3.75 -22.53
CA SER A 279 -18.80 -2.74 -23.56
C SER A 279 -19.89 -1.74 -23.22
N ARG A 280 -19.86 -0.58 -23.90
CA ARG A 280 -20.92 0.43 -23.89
C ARG A 280 -21.29 0.80 -25.31
N VAL A 281 -22.59 0.88 -25.58
CA VAL A 281 -23.15 1.23 -26.89
C VAL A 281 -23.66 2.68 -26.87
N LEU A 282 -23.30 3.46 -27.89
CA LEU A 282 -23.78 4.82 -28.10
C LEU A 282 -24.65 4.86 -29.36
N ASP A 283 -25.93 5.25 -29.20
CA ASP A 283 -26.87 5.34 -30.33
C ASP A 283 -26.94 6.76 -30.93
N HIS A 284 -26.76 7.82 -30.13
CA HIS A 284 -26.91 9.22 -30.60
C HIS A 284 -26.16 10.30 -29.79
N GLU A 285 -25.47 9.97 -28.70
CA GLU A 285 -24.82 10.96 -27.83
C GLU A 285 -23.53 11.50 -28.45
N LEU A 286 -23.63 12.65 -29.12
CA LEU A 286 -22.52 13.29 -29.84
C LEU A 286 -21.74 14.36 -29.06
N CYS A 287 -22.04 14.53 -27.77
CA CYS A 287 -21.38 15.35 -26.73
C CYS A 287 -22.46 15.96 -25.81
N PRO A 288 -22.40 15.81 -24.47
CA PRO A 288 -23.01 16.76 -23.55
C PRO A 288 -22.12 18.01 -23.46
N ALA A 289 -22.72 19.20 -23.47
CA ALA A 289 -21.99 20.49 -23.39
C ALA A 289 -21.16 20.67 -22.10
N GLU A 290 -21.33 19.80 -21.10
CA GLU A 290 -20.75 19.94 -19.76
C GLU A 290 -19.44 19.14 -19.53
N HIS A 291 -19.00 18.31 -20.48
CA HIS A 291 -17.86 17.40 -20.27
C HIS A 291 -16.48 17.91 -20.74
N ALA A 292 -16.38 19.16 -21.18
CA ALA A 292 -15.07 19.80 -21.39
C ALA A 292 -14.27 20.03 -20.09
N ALA A 293 -14.82 19.66 -18.92
CA ALA A 293 -14.36 20.04 -17.60
C ALA A 293 -14.12 18.88 -16.60
N PHE A 294 -13.68 17.70 -17.07
CA PHE A 294 -12.83 16.81 -16.26
C PHE A 294 -11.36 16.88 -16.72
N LYS A 295 -10.93 18.04 -17.24
CA LYS A 295 -9.52 18.41 -17.15
C LYS A 295 -9.21 18.57 -15.68
N MET A 296 -8.56 17.57 -15.07
CA MET A 296 -7.79 17.83 -13.86
C MET A 296 -6.90 19.06 -14.12
N PRO A 297 -6.77 20.00 -13.18
CA PRO A 297 -5.85 21.10 -13.35
C PRO A 297 -4.46 20.51 -13.61
N THR A 298 -3.87 20.85 -14.75
CA THR A 298 -2.43 20.69 -14.96
C THR A 298 -1.70 21.43 -13.83
N PRO A 299 -0.58 20.87 -13.32
CA PRO A 299 0.11 21.38 -12.14
C PRO A 299 0.50 22.86 -12.24
#